data_AF-A0AAN5LB98-F1
#
_entry.id   AF-A0AAN5LB98-F1
#
_cell.length_a   1.000
_cell.length_b   1.000
_cell.length_c   1.000
_cell.angle_alpha   90.00
_cell.angle_beta   90.00
_cell.angle_gamma   90.00
#
_symmetry.space_group_name_H-M   'P 1'
#
loop_
_entity.id
_entity.type
_entity.pdbx_description
1 polymer ?
#
loop_
_entity_poly.entity_id
_entity_poly.type
_entity_poly.pdbx_seq_one_letter_code
_entity_poly.pdbx_strand_id
1 'polypeptide(L)'
;MLLKDRKQGATKAGVFGYDRGFCLPPYLVNLFVMKPLRQQNRQVISYVPRVEPAPPEHAVKMDGFRDVWVLRGKYVAFVLIDERFRRSPPFNVPEAAQRWATQMRQEGEIDA
;
A
#
# COMPACT_ATOMS: atom_id res chain seq x y z
N MET A 1 19.20 36.04 41.93
CA MET A 1 18.42 36.41 43.14
C MET A 1 16.94 36.32 42.74
N LEU A 2 16.21 35.25 43.08
CA LEU A 2 15.28 35.16 44.25
C LEU A 2 14.41 36.43 44.36
N LEU A 3 13.08 36.38 44.22
CA LEU A 3 12.13 35.64 45.06
C LEU A 3 10.76 35.44 44.36
N LYS A 4 10.09 34.34 44.69
CA LYS A 4 8.64 34.12 44.49
C LYS A 4 7.84 35.06 45.39
N ASP A 5 6.65 35.47 44.94
CA ASP A 5 5.51 35.61 45.83
C ASP A 5 4.23 35.02 45.21
N ARG A 6 3.59 34.14 45.99
CA ARG A 6 2.26 33.56 45.81
C ARG A 6 1.35 34.22 46.85
N LYS A 7 0.09 34.53 46.51
CA LYS A 7 -1.15 34.15 47.22
C LYS A 7 -2.38 34.85 46.57
N GLN A 8 -3.36 34.09 46.06
CA GLN A 8 -4.70 33.81 46.65
C GLN A 8 -5.59 35.06 46.72
N GLY A 9 -6.83 35.16 46.23
CA GLY A 9 -7.84 34.24 45.73
C GLY A 9 -9.20 34.98 45.70
N ALA A 10 -10.29 34.22 45.52
CA ALA A 10 -11.70 34.58 45.75
C ALA A 10 -12.49 35.31 44.63
N THR A 11 -13.12 34.47 43.80
CA THR A 11 -14.54 34.50 43.40
C THR A 11 -15.34 35.78 43.66
N LYS A 12 -15.82 36.42 42.59
CA LYS A 12 -17.06 37.21 42.60
C LYS A 12 -17.85 36.91 41.33
N ALA A 13 -18.92 36.15 41.50
CA ALA A 13 -19.91 35.87 40.47
C ALA A 13 -20.55 37.20 40.03
N GLY A 14 -20.31 37.60 38.78
CA GLY A 14 -21.04 38.68 38.14
C GLY A 14 -22.41 38.15 37.71
N VAL A 15 -23.45 38.52 38.45
CA VAL A 15 -24.85 38.34 38.06
C VAL A 15 -25.10 39.23 36.84
N PHE A 16 -25.15 38.64 35.65
CA PHE A 16 -25.63 39.35 34.46
C PHE A 16 -27.16 39.40 34.53
N GLY A 17 -27.71 40.55 34.91
CA GLY A 17 -29.14 40.82 34.83
C GLY A 17 -29.59 40.88 33.36
N TYR A 18 -30.67 40.18 33.04
CA TYR A 18 -31.34 40.32 31.73
C TYR A 18 -32.33 41.48 31.83
N ASP A 19 -32.27 42.38 30.85
CA ASP A 19 -33.27 43.43 30.66
C ASP A 19 -34.62 42.78 30.27
N ARG A 20 -35.70 43.10 31.00
CA ARG A 20 -37.04 42.47 30.89
C ARG A 20 -37.80 42.84 29.61
N GLY A 21 -37.13 43.39 28.60
CA GLY A 21 -37.73 43.87 27.36
C GLY A 21 -37.51 43.00 26.13
N PHE A 22 -36.67 41.96 26.16
CA PHE A 22 -36.34 41.21 24.96
C PHE A 22 -37.27 40.01 24.74
N CYS A 23 -38.48 40.29 24.26
CA CYS A 23 -39.30 39.28 23.59
C CYS A 23 -38.59 38.88 22.29
N LEU A 24 -37.83 37.79 22.33
CA LEU A 24 -37.33 37.14 21.12
C LEU A 24 -38.56 36.80 20.24
N PRO A 25 -38.61 37.25 18.98
CA PRO A 25 -39.75 36.98 18.14
C PRO A 25 -39.83 35.46 17.86
N PRO A 26 -41.02 34.86 17.79
CA PRO A 26 -41.20 33.42 17.62
C PRO A 26 -40.73 32.87 16.26
N TYR A 27 -40.05 33.65 15.41
CA TYR A 27 -39.54 33.15 14.12
C TYR A 27 -38.32 32.23 14.24
N LEU A 28 -37.71 32.10 15.42
CA LEU A 28 -36.56 31.22 15.65
C LEU A 28 -36.95 29.76 16.04
N VAL A 29 -38.18 29.33 15.76
CA VAL A 29 -38.54 27.89 15.88
C VAL A 29 -38.12 27.05 14.68
N ASN A 30 -37.56 27.64 13.62
CA ASN A 30 -36.97 26.86 12.54
C ASN A 30 -35.50 26.52 12.81
N LEU A 31 -35.26 25.84 13.92
CA LEU A 31 -34.10 24.97 14.11
C LEU A 31 -34.40 23.56 13.56
N PHE A 32 -35.15 23.46 12.45
CA PHE A 32 -35.29 22.26 11.62
C PHE A 32 -34.76 22.62 10.23
N VAL A 33 -33.47 22.42 9.97
CA VAL A 33 -32.89 21.10 9.67
C VAL A 33 -33.52 20.57 8.40
N MET A 34 -33.09 21.11 7.27
CA MET A 34 -32.40 20.35 6.24
C MET A 34 -31.55 21.35 5.47
N LYS A 35 -30.23 21.14 5.45
CA LYS A 35 -29.39 21.78 4.44
C LYS A 35 -30.06 21.47 3.10
N PRO A 36 -30.40 22.46 2.23
CA PRO A 36 -30.92 22.12 0.91
C PRO A 36 -29.92 21.16 0.29
N LEU A 37 -30.42 20.11 -0.38
CA LEU A 37 -29.61 19.03 -0.94
C LEU A 37 -28.73 19.60 -2.05
N ARG A 38 -27.69 20.34 -1.68
CA ARG A 38 -26.69 20.87 -2.60
C ARG A 38 -25.74 19.73 -2.87
N GLN A 39 -26.19 18.87 -3.78
CA GLN A 39 -25.51 18.61 -5.02
C GLN A 39 -26.36 17.64 -5.86
N GLN A 40 -27.14 18.17 -6.80
CA GLN A 40 -27.83 17.33 -7.78
C GLN A 40 -26.99 17.06 -9.04
N ASN A 41 -25.78 17.61 -9.12
CA ASN A 41 -24.82 17.35 -10.18
C ASN A 41 -23.46 16.95 -9.59
N ARG A 42 -23.39 15.79 -8.94
CA ARG A 42 -22.13 15.11 -8.67
C ARG A 42 -22.14 13.89 -9.57
N GLN A 43 -21.10 13.72 -10.37
CA GLN A 43 -20.97 12.55 -11.22
C GLN A 43 -21.02 11.30 -10.33
N VAL A 44 -21.87 10.34 -10.69
CA VAL A 44 -21.91 9.03 -10.04
C VAL A 44 -20.58 8.35 -10.38
N ILE A 45 -19.71 8.19 -9.38
CA ILE A 45 -18.46 7.46 -9.57
C ILE A 45 -18.82 5.98 -9.65
N SER A 46 -18.86 5.44 -10.87
CA SER A 46 -19.01 4.00 -11.07
C SER A 46 -17.76 3.32 -10.53
N TYR A 47 -17.95 2.47 -9.52
CA TYR A 47 -16.88 1.60 -9.06
C TYR A 47 -16.77 0.44 -10.04
N VAL A 48 -15.66 0.41 -10.77
CA VAL A 48 -15.20 -0.81 -11.44
C VAL A 48 -14.25 -1.49 -10.44
N PRO A 49 -14.58 -2.70 -9.96
CA PRO A 49 -13.66 -3.46 -9.11
C PRO A 49 -12.31 -3.57 -9.79
N ARG A 50 -11.25 -3.21 -9.07
CA ARG A 50 -9.89 -3.48 -9.54
C ARG A 50 -9.71 -4.99 -9.52
N VAL A 51 -9.75 -5.60 -10.70
CA VAL A 51 -9.32 -6.98 -10.88
C VAL A 51 -7.81 -6.95 -10.75
N GLU A 52 -7.31 -7.46 -9.63
CA GLU A 52 -5.88 -7.72 -9.50
C GLU A 52 -5.47 -8.62 -10.68
N PRO A 53 -4.50 -8.20 -11.52
CA PRO A 53 -4.04 -9.06 -12.59
C PRO A 53 -3.57 -10.38 -11.98
N ALA A 54 -3.72 -11.48 -12.72
CA ALA A 54 -3.27 -12.79 -12.26
C ALA A 54 -1.85 -12.68 -11.69
N PRO A 55 -1.58 -13.25 -10.50
CA PRO A 55 -0.28 -13.16 -9.88
C PRO A 55 0.80 -13.52 -10.89
N PRO A 56 1.89 -12.71 -11.01
CA PRO A 56 2.95 -13.01 -11.95
C PRO A 56 3.48 -14.40 -11.65
N GLU A 57 3.55 -15.25 -12.68
CA GLU A 57 3.93 -16.65 -12.53
C GLU A 57 5.34 -16.73 -11.89
N HIS A 58 5.40 -17.16 -10.63
CA HIS A 58 6.65 -17.21 -9.87
C HIS A 58 7.49 -18.41 -10.30
N ALA A 59 8.81 -18.22 -10.39
CA ALA A 59 9.73 -19.31 -10.60
C ALA A 59 9.76 -20.20 -9.34
N VAL A 60 9.46 -21.49 -9.50
CA VAL A 60 9.51 -22.47 -8.40
C VAL A 60 10.81 -23.27 -8.54
N LYS A 61 11.64 -23.30 -7.50
CA LYS A 61 12.88 -24.07 -7.53
C LYS A 61 12.54 -25.56 -7.64
N MET A 62 13.19 -26.29 -8.55
CA MET A 62 12.97 -27.72 -8.65
C MET A 62 13.76 -28.46 -7.57
N ASP A 63 13.11 -29.42 -6.90
CA ASP A 63 13.77 -30.31 -5.96
C ASP A 63 14.77 -31.24 -6.66
N GLY A 64 15.94 -31.45 -6.04
CA GLY A 64 17.00 -32.32 -6.56
C GLY A 64 17.93 -31.69 -7.60
N PHE A 65 17.63 -30.50 -8.10
CA PHE A 65 18.48 -29.78 -9.06
C PHE A 65 18.97 -28.46 -8.47
N ARG A 66 20.23 -28.11 -8.72
CA ARG A 66 20.86 -26.93 -8.12
C ARG A 66 20.38 -25.64 -8.78
N ASP A 67 20.28 -25.67 -10.10
CA ASP A 67 20.13 -24.47 -10.94
C ASP A 67 18.83 -24.43 -11.72
N VAL A 68 17.99 -25.47 -11.59
CA VAL A 68 16.76 -25.63 -12.35
C VAL A 68 15.57 -25.08 -11.59
N TRP A 69 14.76 -24.32 -12.30
CA TRP A 69 13.54 -23.67 -11.84
C TRP A 69 12.41 -23.93 -12.83
N VAL A 70 11.19 -24.00 -12.33
CA VAL A 70 9.97 -24.18 -13.11
C VAL A 70 9.35 -22.81 -13.34
N LEU A 71 9.15 -22.46 -14.61
CA LEU A 71 8.54 -21.22 -15.05
C LEU A 71 7.46 -21.53 -16.10
N ARG A 72 6.19 -21.22 -15.80
CA ARG A 72 5.02 -21.54 -16.66
C ARG A 72 4.94 -23.02 -17.07
N GLY A 73 5.29 -23.93 -16.16
CA GLY A 73 5.32 -25.37 -16.42
C GLY A 73 6.47 -25.84 -17.34
N LYS A 74 7.45 -24.99 -17.60
CA LYS A 74 8.71 -25.34 -18.31
C LYS A 74 9.89 -25.26 -17.36
N TYR A 75 10.95 -26.00 -17.67
CA TYR A 75 12.18 -26.01 -16.89
C TYR A 75 13.18 -25.02 -17.47
N VAL A 76 13.70 -24.15 -16.62
CA VAL A 76 14.67 -23.11 -16.97
C VAL A 76 15.83 -23.20 -15.99
N ALA A 77 17.05 -23.03 -16.46
CA ALA A 77 18.23 -22.93 -15.61
C ALA A 77 18.71 -21.48 -15.46
N PHE A 78 19.14 -21.13 -14.24
CA PHE A 78 19.79 -19.85 -13.94
C PHE A 78 21.20 -20.13 -13.45
N VAL A 79 22.20 -19.57 -14.14
CA VAL A 79 23.61 -19.69 -13.77
C VAL A 79 24.23 -18.31 -13.69
N LEU A 80 25.04 -18.07 -12.66
CA LEU A 80 25.84 -16.87 -12.52
C LEU A 80 27.21 -17.11 -13.16
N ILE A 81 27.56 -16.32 -14.17
CA ILE A 81 28.84 -16.35 -14.89
C ILE A 81 29.30 -14.90 -15.05
N ASP A 82 30.56 -14.61 -14.69
CA ASP A 82 31.17 -13.28 -14.80
C ASP A 82 30.28 -12.15 -14.28
N GLU A 83 29.82 -12.28 -13.03
CA GLU A 83 28.95 -11.31 -12.35
C GLU A 83 27.56 -11.12 -13.01
N ARG A 84 27.19 -11.95 -13.99
CA ARG A 84 25.90 -11.84 -14.70
C ARG A 84 25.11 -13.15 -14.65
N PHE A 85 23.81 -13.02 -14.36
CA PHE A 85 22.90 -14.15 -14.47
C PHE A 85 22.57 -14.45 -15.93
N ARG A 86 22.94 -15.63 -16.39
CA ARG A 86 22.51 -16.21 -17.65
C ARG A 86 21.33 -17.13 -17.41
N ARG A 87 20.30 -16.99 -18.26
CA ARG A 87 19.09 -17.79 -18.22
C ARG A 87 19.01 -18.67 -19.46
N SER A 88 18.69 -19.95 -19.26
CA SER A 88 18.49 -20.89 -20.36
C SER A 88 17.19 -20.60 -21.13
N PRO A 89 17.03 -21.09 -22.37
CA PRO A 89 15.72 -21.22 -22.97
C PRO A 89 14.83 -22.20 -22.16
N PRO A 90 13.49 -22.13 -22.31
CA PRO A 90 12.58 -23.04 -21.62
C PRO A 90 12.62 -24.46 -22.22
N PHE A 91 12.83 -25.45 -21.37
CA PHE A 91 12.87 -26.87 -21.72
C PHE A 91 11.64 -27.63 -21.21
N ASN A 92 11.37 -28.79 -21.81
CA ASN A 92 10.31 -29.71 -21.36
C ASN A 92 10.80 -30.71 -20.30
N VAL A 93 12.12 -30.86 -20.16
CA VAL A 93 12.78 -31.89 -19.36
C VAL A 93 13.77 -31.21 -18.42
N PRO A 94 13.73 -31.48 -17.10
CA PRO A 94 14.60 -30.80 -16.14
C PRO A 94 16.09 -31.12 -16.35
N GLU A 95 16.41 -32.34 -16.79
CA GLU A 95 17.79 -32.76 -17.09
C GLU A 95 18.40 -31.93 -18.22
N ALA A 96 17.61 -31.49 -19.20
CA ALA A 96 18.09 -30.64 -20.29
C ALA A 96 18.52 -29.26 -19.77
N ALA A 97 17.74 -28.68 -18.85
CA ALA A 97 18.08 -27.42 -18.20
C ALA A 97 19.36 -27.57 -17.35
N GLN A 98 19.51 -28.67 -16.62
CA GLN A 98 20.70 -28.95 -15.82
C GLN A 98 21.96 -29.15 -16.68
N ARG A 99 21.85 -29.84 -17.81
CA ARG A 99 22.96 -30.01 -18.76
C ARG A 99 23.41 -28.68 -19.32
N TRP A 100 22.47 -27.84 -19.74
CA TRP A 100 22.78 -26.48 -20.18
C TRP A 100 23.49 -25.68 -19.07
N ALA A 101 23.01 -25.77 -17.83
CA ALA A 101 23.65 -25.09 -16.71
C ALA A 101 25.11 -25.53 -16.50
N THR A 102 25.37 -26.84 -16.66
CA THR A 102 26.70 -27.43 -16.53
C THR A 102 27.61 -26.98 -17.67
N GLN A 103 27.10 -26.94 -18.90
CA GLN A 103 27.82 -26.43 -20.06
C GLN A 103 28.22 -24.97 -19.89
N MET A 104 27.28 -24.11 -19.49
CA MET A 104 27.55 -22.68 -19.34
C MET A 104 28.60 -22.40 -18.25
N ARG A 105 28.66 -23.22 -17.19
CA ARG A 105 29.73 -23.12 -16.18
C ARG A 105 31.10 -23.47 -16.73
N GLN A 106 31.18 -24.49 -17.58
CA GLN A 106 32.43 -24.86 -18.23
C GLN A 106 32.88 -23.77 -19.20
N GLU A 107 31.95 -23.17 -19.95
CA GLU A 107 32.26 -22.08 -20.87
C GLU A 107 32.78 -20.82 -20.13
N GLY A 108 32.21 -20.47 -18.97
CA GLY A 108 32.68 -19.34 -18.16
C GLY A 108 34.05 -19.54 -17.50
N GLU A 109 34.54 -20.78 -17.39
CA GLU A 109 35.88 -21.06 -16.85
C GLU A 109 36.99 -20.85 -17.90
N ILE A 110 36.65 -20.88 -19.19
CA ILE A 110 37.61 -20.83 -20.31
C ILE A 110 37.95 -19.38 -20.69
N ASP A 111 37.08 -18.42 -20.34
CA ASP A 111 37.23 -16.99 -20.70
C ASP A 111 37.87 -16.14 -19.58
N ALA A 112 38.36 -16.78 -18.50
CA ALA A 112 38.94 -16.14 -17.30
C ALA A 112 40.49 -16.13 -17.29
#